data_AF-G0NSX2-F1
#
_entry.id   AF-G0NSX2-F1
#
_cell.length_a   1.000
_cell.length_b   1.000
_cell.length_c   1.000
_cell.angle_alpha   90.00
_cell.angle_beta   90.00
_cell.angle_gamma   90.00
#
_symmetry.space_group_name_H-M   'P 1'
#
loop_
_entity.id
_entity.type
_entity.pdbx_description
1 polymer ?
#
loop_
_entity_poly.entity_id
_entity_poly.type
_entity_poly.pdbx_seq_one_letter_code
_entity_poly.pdbx_strand_id
1 'polypeptide(L)'
;MYFHKPRNGCQLEWKSEGATRYSETSMEEADALLKSTKIILDDLIIDLLFTFEFGIGRIKKKEEDLKKFYESLKSLLKNKGQLLETKEIGMQVHRISQAAELLEFVNPKSLKTITITTRITIYSES
;
A
#
# COMPACT_ATOMS: atom_id res chain seq x y z
N MET A 1 -21.41 -3.17 3.30
CA MET A 1 -20.01 -2.70 3.26
C MET A 1 -19.13 -3.94 3.37
N TYR A 2 -18.45 -4.33 2.29
CA TYR A 2 -17.67 -5.57 2.28
C TYR A 2 -16.30 -5.30 2.93
N PHE A 3 -16.01 -6.00 4.03
CA PHE A 3 -14.71 -5.94 4.69
C PHE A 3 -13.72 -6.79 3.89
N HIS A 4 -12.75 -6.16 3.23
CA HIS A 4 -11.68 -6.89 2.57
C HIS A 4 -10.82 -7.58 3.64
N LYS A 5 -10.68 -8.90 3.55
CA LYS A 5 -9.64 -9.60 4.31
C LYS A 5 -8.28 -9.04 3.85
N PRO A 6 -7.35 -8.76 4.78
CA PRO A 6 -6.00 -8.35 4.44
C PRO A 6 -5.41 -9.47 3.61
N ARG A 7 -5.10 -9.17 2.36
CA ARG A 7 -4.45 -10.11 1.47
C ARG A 7 -2.97 -10.06 1.79
N ASN A 8 -2.37 -11.22 2.03
CA ASN A 8 -0.91 -11.32 2.08
C ASN A 8 -0.41 -11.32 0.63
N GLY A 9 -0.18 -10.14 0.04
CA GLY A 9 0.36 -10.05 -1.31
C GLY A 9 0.08 -8.72 -2.01
N CYS A 10 0.64 -8.57 -3.21
CA CYS A 10 0.38 -7.46 -4.10
C CYS A 10 -0.62 -7.87 -5.18
N GLN A 11 -1.40 -6.90 -5.67
CA GLN A 11 -2.26 -7.10 -6.83
C GLN A 11 -1.81 -6.14 -7.92
N LEU A 12 -1.49 -6.67 -9.09
CA LEU A 12 -1.23 -5.87 -10.28
C LEU A 12 -2.55 -5.66 -11.01
N GLU A 13 -2.82 -4.42 -11.36
CA GLU A 13 -3.94 -4.02 -12.20
C GLU A 13 -3.40 -3.37 -13.47
N TRP A 14 -3.92 -3.77 -14.62
CA TRP A 14 -3.58 -3.12 -15.90
C TRP A 14 -4.74 -3.14 -16.88
N LYS A 15 -4.76 -2.18 -17.79
CA LYS A 15 -5.74 -2.13 -18.88
C LYS A 15 -5.20 -2.85 -20.11
N SER A 16 -5.98 -3.77 -20.65
CA SER A 16 -5.69 -4.51 -21.88
C SER A 16 -6.97 -4.65 -22.69
N GLU A 17 -6.95 -4.22 -23.94
CA GLU A 17 -8.08 -4.36 -24.89
C GLU A 17 -9.40 -3.73 -24.39
N GLY A 18 -9.30 -2.61 -23.64
CA GLY A 18 -10.47 -1.93 -23.06
C GLY A 18 -11.04 -2.61 -21.80
N ALA A 19 -10.43 -3.70 -21.33
CA ALA A 19 -10.78 -4.37 -20.09
C ALA A 19 -9.70 -4.16 -19.02
N THR A 20 -10.13 -4.04 -17.76
CA THR A 20 -9.23 -4.07 -16.61
C THR A 20 -8.93 -5.53 -16.25
N ARG A 21 -7.64 -5.87 -16.17
CA ARG A 21 -7.15 -7.19 -15.75
C ARG A 21 -6.44 -7.08 -14.41
N TYR A 22 -6.44 -8.20 -13.69
CA TYR A 22 -5.85 -8.32 -12.37
C TYR A 22 -5.00 -9.58 -12.26
N SER A 23 -3.88 -9.50 -11.55
CA SER A 23 -3.13 -10.68 -11.09
C SER A 23 -2.71 -10.50 -9.65
N GLU A 24 -2.90 -11.52 -8.83
CA GLU A 24 -2.16 -11.63 -7.57
C GLU A 24 -0.69 -11.91 -7.90
N THR A 25 0.21 -11.33 -7.12
CA THR A 25 1.65 -11.50 -7.26
C THR A 25 2.30 -11.51 -5.89
N SER A 26 3.44 -12.21 -5.79
CA SER A 26 4.20 -12.23 -4.54
C SER A 26 4.86 -10.87 -4.28
N MET A 27 5.31 -10.64 -3.04
CA MET A 27 6.07 -9.42 -2.73
C MET A 27 7.41 -9.41 -3.47
N GLU A 28 8.03 -10.58 -3.69
CA GLU A 28 9.27 -10.73 -4.43
C GLU A 28 9.12 -10.41 -5.92
N GLU A 29 8.00 -10.80 -6.53
CA GLU A 29 7.68 -10.46 -7.91
C GLU A 29 7.31 -8.98 -8.06
N ALA A 30 6.55 -8.43 -7.11
CA ALA A 30 6.29 -6.99 -7.04
C ALA A 30 7.60 -6.20 -6.87
N ASP A 31 8.56 -6.71 -6.09
CA ASP A 31 9.90 -6.14 -5.95
C ASP A 31 10.68 -6.15 -7.26
N ALA A 32 10.73 -7.29 -7.93
CA ALA A 32 11.38 -7.41 -9.22
C ALA A 32 10.77 -6.43 -10.26
N LEU A 33 9.46 -6.27 -10.24
CA LEU A 33 8.76 -5.31 -11.11
C LEU A 33 9.10 -3.87 -10.76
N LEU A 34 8.99 -3.47 -9.50
CA LEU A 34 9.27 -2.09 -9.06
C LEU A 34 10.73 -1.68 -9.24
N LYS A 35 11.65 -2.66 -9.23
CA LYS A 35 13.07 -2.49 -9.56
C LYS A 35 13.33 -2.24 -11.05
N SER A 36 12.41 -2.62 -11.93
CA SER A 36 12.55 -2.37 -13.37
C SER A 36 12.44 -0.86 -13.67
N THR A 37 13.53 -0.26 -14.15
CA THR A 37 13.68 1.19 -14.38
C THR A 37 12.80 1.78 -15.48
N LYS A 38 12.04 0.93 -16.19
CA LYS A 38 11.17 1.35 -17.29
C LYS A 38 9.70 1.46 -16.90
N ILE A 39 9.35 1.08 -15.68
CA ILE A 39 7.96 1.09 -15.22
C ILE A 39 7.66 2.46 -14.60
N ILE A 40 6.83 3.23 -15.29
CA ILE A 40 6.11 4.37 -14.74
C ILE A 40 4.73 3.86 -14.38
N LEU A 41 4.38 3.95 -13.10
CA LEU A 41 3.04 3.59 -12.65
C LEU A 41 2.10 4.75 -12.97
N ASP A 42 0.92 4.45 -13.50
CA ASP A 42 -0.14 5.45 -13.57
C ASP A 42 -0.64 5.73 -12.15
N ASP A 43 -1.02 4.66 -11.43
CA ASP A 43 -1.54 4.72 -10.06
C ASP A 43 -0.82 3.73 -9.13
N LEU A 44 -0.58 4.15 -7.89
CA LEU A 44 -0.15 3.28 -6.79
C LEU A 44 -1.16 3.34 -5.64
N ILE A 45 -1.75 2.19 -5.29
CA ILE A 45 -2.67 2.08 -4.15
C ILE A 45 -2.03 1.25 -3.05
N ILE A 46 -1.91 1.84 -1.87
CA ILE A 46 -1.38 1.19 -0.67
C ILE A 46 -2.49 1.13 0.38
N ASP A 47 -2.93 -0.08 0.71
CA ASP A 47 -3.89 -0.29 1.78
C ASP A 47 -3.19 -0.86 3.01
N LEU A 48 -2.92 0.00 3.99
CA LEU A 48 -2.42 -0.37 5.31
C LEU A 48 -3.54 -0.40 6.35
N LEU A 49 -4.80 -0.25 5.93
CA LEU A 49 -5.92 -0.18 6.83
C LEU A 49 -6.45 -1.57 7.12
N PHE A 50 -6.45 -1.95 8.41
CA PHE A 50 -7.08 -3.19 8.84
C PHE A 50 -8.22 -2.91 9.84
N THR A 51 -9.34 -3.64 9.70
CA THR A 51 -10.48 -3.57 10.63
C THR A 51 -10.67 -4.90 11.36
N PHE A 52 -10.85 -4.81 12.68
CA PHE A 52 -11.05 -5.97 13.54
C PHE A 52 -12.53 -6.32 13.65
N GLU A 53 -12.87 -7.59 13.42
CA GLU A 53 -13.97 -8.24 14.12
C GLU A 53 -13.41 -8.86 15.40
N PHE A 54 -14.07 -8.59 16.52
CA PHE A 54 -13.62 -8.81 17.90
C PHE A 54 -12.83 -10.12 18.15
N GLY A 55 -11.62 -9.99 18.74
CA GLY A 55 -10.82 -11.11 19.25
C GLY A 55 -9.36 -10.76 19.55
N ILE A 56 -9.03 -10.46 20.82
CA ILE A 56 -7.75 -9.87 21.28
C ILE A 56 -6.49 -10.61 20.79
N GLY A 57 -6.50 -11.95 20.72
CA GLY A 57 -5.35 -12.73 20.22
C GLY A 57 -5.14 -12.63 18.69
N ARG A 58 -6.23 -12.44 17.92
CA ARG A 58 -6.17 -12.21 16.47
C ARG A 58 -5.78 -10.76 16.14
N ILE A 59 -5.96 -9.84 17.09
CA ILE A 59 -5.55 -8.43 16.96
C ILE A 59 -4.02 -8.33 16.88
N LYS A 60 -3.31 -8.84 17.89
CA LYS A 60 -1.84 -8.73 17.98
C LYS A 60 -1.11 -9.35 16.78
N LYS A 61 -1.47 -10.58 16.40
CA LYS A 61 -0.83 -11.27 15.25
C LYS A 61 -1.00 -10.47 13.96
N LYS A 62 -2.18 -9.89 13.74
CA LYS A 62 -2.45 -9.09 12.53
C LYS A 62 -1.78 -7.73 12.55
N GLU A 63 -1.61 -7.10 13.71
CA GLU A 63 -0.77 -5.91 13.86
C GLU A 63 0.70 -6.21 13.54
N GLU A 64 1.22 -7.35 13.99
CA GLU A 64 2.58 -7.79 13.65
C GLU A 64 2.74 -8.06 12.15
N ASP A 65 1.77 -8.73 11.53
CA ASP A 65 1.79 -9.01 10.09
C ASP A 65 1.71 -7.71 9.27
N LEU A 66 0.86 -6.76 9.67
CA LEU A 66 0.76 -5.44 9.04
C LEU A 66 2.06 -4.65 9.19
N LYS A 67 2.69 -4.69 10.37
CA LYS A 67 3.99 -4.07 10.61
C LYS A 67 5.07 -4.69 9.72
N LYS A 68 5.12 -6.02 9.60
CA LYS A 68 6.06 -6.71 8.71
C LYS A 68 5.84 -6.30 7.25
N PHE A 69 4.60 -6.26 6.80
CA PHE A 69 4.25 -5.80 5.45
C PHE A 69 4.74 -4.36 5.21
N TYR A 70 4.47 -3.45 6.16
CA TYR A 70 4.90 -2.06 6.07
C TYR A 70 6.43 -1.93 5.98
N GLU A 71 7.18 -2.66 6.81
CA GLU A 71 8.64 -2.66 6.75
C GLU A 71 9.18 -3.28 5.45
N SER A 72 8.57 -4.35 4.95
CA SER A 72 8.89 -4.94 3.65
C SER A 72 8.66 -3.94 2.51
N LEU A 73 7.53 -3.22 2.51
CA LEU A 73 7.21 -2.19 1.54
C LEU A 73 8.18 -0.99 1.61
N LYS A 74 8.59 -0.57 2.82
CA LYS A 74 9.62 0.47 2.96
C LYS A 74 10.96 0.01 2.41
N SER A 75 11.39 -1.21 2.73
CA SER A 75 12.63 -1.79 2.22
C SER A 75 12.63 -1.87 0.69
N LEU A 76 11.51 -2.33 0.13
CA LEU A 76 11.23 -2.41 -1.30
C LEU A 76 11.46 -1.06 -1.99
N LEU A 77 10.83 0.00 -1.49
CA LEU A 77 10.91 1.34 -2.07
C LEU A 77 12.29 1.99 -1.84
N LYS A 78 12.93 1.72 -0.70
CA LYS A 78 14.25 2.25 -0.36
C LYS A 78 15.38 1.66 -1.21
N ASN A 79 15.32 0.36 -1.52
CA ASN A 79 16.39 -0.36 -2.22
C ASN A 79 16.55 0.03 -3.70
N LYS A 80 15.65 0.86 -4.25
CA LYS A 80 15.69 1.29 -5.65
C LYS A 80 16.82 2.28 -5.95
N GLY A 81 17.37 2.98 -4.94
CA GLY A 81 18.35 4.06 -5.14
C GLY A 81 17.84 5.24 -5.99
N GLN A 82 16.57 5.18 -6.39
CA GLN A 82 15.87 6.09 -7.29
C GLN A 82 14.44 6.22 -6.78
N LEU A 83 13.86 7.41 -6.91
CA LEU A 83 12.48 7.65 -6.50
C LEU A 83 11.49 6.96 -7.45
N LEU A 84 10.39 6.46 -6.92
CA LEU A 84 9.32 5.86 -7.70
C LEU A 84 8.59 6.91 -8.53
N GLU A 85 8.49 6.66 -9.83
CA GLU A 85 7.69 7.50 -10.72
C GLU A 85 6.25 6.99 -10.77
N THR A 86 5.33 7.78 -10.23
CA THR A 86 3.89 7.58 -10.31
C THR A 86 3.17 8.90 -10.54
N LYS A 87 2.01 8.88 -11.23
CA LYS A 87 1.16 10.06 -11.41
C LYS A 87 0.22 10.24 -10.24
N GLU A 88 -0.32 9.16 -9.71
CA GLU A 88 -1.26 9.21 -8.59
C GLU A 88 -0.84 8.22 -7.49
N ILE A 89 -1.11 8.60 -6.24
CA ILE A 89 -0.95 7.71 -5.09
C ILE A 89 -2.17 7.77 -4.19
N GLY A 90 -2.75 6.60 -3.92
CA GLY A 90 -3.82 6.40 -2.96
C GLY A 90 -3.30 5.61 -1.76
N MET A 91 -3.47 6.14 -0.56
CA MET A 91 -3.03 5.47 0.67
C MET A 91 -4.17 5.41 1.67
N GLN A 92 -4.48 4.21 2.17
CA GLN A 92 -5.32 4.02 3.35
C GLN A 92 -4.40 3.66 4.51
N VAL A 93 -4.32 4.53 5.53
CA VAL A 93 -3.36 4.37 6.63
C VAL A 93 -4.01 4.52 7.99
N HIS A 94 -3.43 3.87 9.00
CA HIS A 94 -3.82 4.08 10.40
C HIS A 94 -3.25 5.38 10.96
N ARG A 95 -2.02 5.74 10.58
CA ARG A 95 -1.33 6.95 11.04
C ARG A 95 -0.84 7.74 9.84
N ILE A 96 -1.05 9.05 9.84
CA ILE A 96 -0.57 9.96 8.79
C ILE A 96 0.95 9.87 8.62
N SER A 97 1.70 9.60 9.71
CA SER A 97 3.15 9.39 9.64
C SER A 97 3.55 8.26 8.69
N GLN A 98 2.73 7.21 8.55
CA GLN A 98 3.01 6.10 7.63
C GLN A 98 2.93 6.58 6.17
N ALA A 99 1.96 7.43 5.85
CA ALA A 99 1.86 8.01 4.51
C ALA A 99 3.03 8.95 4.22
N ALA A 100 3.43 9.77 5.19
CA ALA A 100 4.58 10.67 5.05
C ALA A 100 5.88 9.90 4.77
N GLU A 101 6.15 8.84 5.54
CA GLU A 101 7.34 7.99 5.35
C GLU A 101 7.35 7.30 3.96
N LEU A 102 6.19 6.90 3.42
CA LEU A 102 6.13 6.28 2.09
C LEU A 102 6.31 7.29 0.96
N LEU A 103 5.83 8.52 1.13
CA LEU A 103 5.97 9.58 0.15
C LEU A 103 7.43 10.01 -0.07
N GLU A 104 8.32 9.80 0.91
CA GLU A 104 9.77 10.05 0.75
C GLU A 104 10.39 9.25 -0.40
N PHE A 105 9.76 8.14 -0.81
CA PHE A 105 10.26 7.29 -1.89
C PHE A 105 9.61 7.60 -3.25
N VAL A 106 8.77 8.63 -3.35
CA VAL A 106 8.05 9.00 -4.59
C VAL A 106 8.68 10.24 -5.22
N ASN A 107 8.80 10.25 -6.54
CA ASN A 107 9.32 11.40 -7.27
C ASN A 107 8.25 12.51 -7.31
N PRO A 108 8.48 13.68 -6.66
CA PRO A 108 7.49 14.74 -6.64
C PRO A 108 7.24 15.35 -8.03
N LYS A 109 8.16 15.17 -9.00
CA LYS A 109 7.99 15.68 -10.37
C LYS A 109 7.00 14.87 -11.21
N SER A 110 6.86 13.57 -10.92
CA SER A 110 5.90 12.73 -11.64
C SER A 110 4.50 12.81 -11.01
N LEU A 111 4.44 13.14 -9.72
CA LEU A 111 3.24 13.06 -8.90
C LEU A 111 2.29 14.24 -9.15
N LYS A 112 1.04 13.92 -9.48
CA LYS A 112 -0.04 14.88 -9.72
C LYS A 112 -1.08 14.86 -8.60
N THR A 113 -1.36 13.70 -8.03
CA THR A 113 -2.45 13.54 -7.07
C THR A 113 -2.04 12.63 -5.92
N ILE A 114 -2.33 13.08 -4.70
CA ILE A 114 -2.17 12.30 -3.47
C ILE A 114 -3.54 12.23 -2.79
N THR A 115 -4.01 11.00 -2.54
CA THR A 115 -5.20 10.75 -1.73
C THR A 115 -4.78 9.97 -0.50
N ILE A 116 -4.95 10.56 0.69
CA ILE A 116 -4.71 9.88 1.97
C ILE A 116 -6.03 9.74 2.69
N THR A 117 -6.41 8.49 2.97
CA THR A 117 -7.59 8.17 3.78
C THR A 117 -7.12 7.60 5.11
N THR A 118 -7.61 8.17 6.21
CA THR A 118 -7.39 7.63 7.55
C THR A 118 -8.74 7.25 8.17
N ARG A 119 -8.78 6.18 8.97
CA ARG A 119 -9.94 5.92 9.84
C ARG A 119 -9.62 6.38 11.25
N ILE A 120 -10.42 7.31 11.76
CA ILE A 120 -10.42 7.69 13.16
C ILE A 120 -11.42 6.78 13.88
N THR A 121 -10.92 5.89 14.73
CA THR A 121 -11.78 5.17 15.67
C THR A 121 -11.97 6.05 16.90
N ILE A 122 -13.15 6.64 17.04
CA ILE A 122 -13.53 7.37 18.26
C ILE A 122 -14.04 6.34 19.26
N TYR A 123 -13.31 6.13 20.35
CA TYR A 123 -13.85 5.41 21.51
C TYR A 123 -14.67 6.40 22.32
N SER A 124 -16.00 6.25 22.35
CA SER A 124 -16.81 6.92 23.38
C SER A 124 -16.71 6.08 24.65
N GLU A 125 -16.04 6.60 25.66
CA GLU A 125 -16.17 6.07 27.02
C GLU A 125 -17.60 6.37 27.48
N SER A 126 -18.39 5.33 27.67
CA SER A 126 -19.69 5.36 28.36
C SER A 126 -19.51 5.06 29.83
#